data_AF-A0A7C5EPR0-F1
#
_entry.id   AF-A0A7C5EPR0-F1
#
_cell.length_a   1.000
_cell.length_b   1.000
_cell.length_c   1.000
_cell.angle_alpha   90.00
_cell.angle_beta   90.00
_cell.angle_gamma   90.00
#
_symmetry.space_group_name_H-M   'P 1'
#
loop_
_entity.id
_entity.type
_entity.pdbx_description
1 polymer ?
#
loop_
_entity_poly.entity_id
_entity_poly.type
_entity_poly.pdbx_seq_one_letter_code
_entity_poly.pdbx_strand_id
1 'polypeptide(L)'
;MPTVGYLEGTDPVVLTRLAVRGIGTYPLSNGFDMHGKNLFLLRKEDGISLVVGPLHKVVPTPGLTITMHDLIYPCLANNIPVILVAPKEDHAEAKKLVQQFGDHVRLVDPADLYETIFWMLA
;
A
#
# COMPACT_ATOMS: atom_id res chain seq x y z
N MET A 1 -17.21 6.29 5.54
CA MET A 1 -16.26 5.51 6.36
C MET A 1 -15.08 5.18 5.47
N PRO A 2 -13.86 5.67 5.75
CA PRO A 2 -12.70 5.39 4.91
C PRO A 2 -12.36 3.90 4.97
N THR A 3 -11.82 3.37 3.86
CA THR A 3 -11.37 1.98 3.75
C THR A 3 -9.91 1.95 3.32
N VAL A 4 -9.08 1.24 4.09
CA VAL A 4 -7.67 1.00 3.78
C VAL A 4 -7.55 -0.33 3.07
N GLY A 5 -7.08 -0.30 1.83
CA GLY A 5 -6.62 -1.48 1.11
C GLY A 5 -5.25 -1.89 1.64
N TYR A 6 -5.04 -3.14 2.03
CA TYR A 6 -3.75 -3.59 2.57
C TYR A 6 -3.19 -4.79 1.81
N LEU A 7 -1.89 -4.78 1.54
CA LEU A 7 -1.16 -5.94 1.03
C LEU A 7 -0.74 -6.85 2.19
N GLU A 8 -0.59 -8.14 1.89
CA GLU A 8 -0.08 -9.14 2.84
C GLU A 8 1.28 -8.70 3.43
N GLY A 9 1.52 -9.03 4.71
CA GLY A 9 2.68 -8.55 5.47
C GLY A 9 2.50 -7.18 6.13
N THR A 10 1.35 -6.52 5.96
CA THR A 10 1.00 -5.34 6.77
C THR A 10 0.79 -5.74 8.23
N ASP A 11 1.29 -4.95 9.18
CA ASP A 11 1.21 -5.25 10.62
C ASP A 11 -0.25 -5.47 11.07
N PRO A 12 -0.60 -6.69 11.57
CA PRO A 12 -1.96 -7.00 11.98
C PRO A 12 -2.43 -6.16 13.18
N VAL A 13 -1.52 -5.66 14.03
CA VAL A 13 -1.87 -4.77 15.14
C VAL A 13 -2.33 -3.41 14.60
N VAL A 14 -1.68 -2.89 13.57
CA VAL A 14 -2.12 -1.65 12.89
C VAL A 14 -3.51 -1.85 12.29
N LEU A 15 -3.72 -2.94 11.54
CA LEU A 15 -5.03 -3.26 10.94
C LEU A 15 -6.13 -3.39 12.02
N THR A 16 -5.82 -4.04 13.14
CA THR A 16 -6.75 -4.18 14.27
C THR A 16 -7.10 -2.81 14.88
N ARG A 17 -6.12 -1.93 15.06
CA ARG A 17 -6.37 -0.57 15.59
C ARG A 17 -7.26 0.24 14.63
N LEU A 18 -7.05 0.14 13.32
CA LEU A 18 -7.91 0.78 12.32
C LEU A 18 -9.36 0.29 12.43
N ALA A 19 -9.56 -1.03 12.50
CA ALA A 19 -10.88 -1.62 12.64
C ALA A 19 -11.61 -1.15 13.92
N VAL A 20 -10.89 -1.08 15.05
CA VAL A 20 -11.44 -0.56 16.33
C VAL A 20 -11.88 0.90 16.22
N ARG A 21 -11.27 1.70 15.33
CA ARG A 21 -11.65 3.09 15.07
C ARG A 21 -12.73 3.24 13.99
N GLY A 22 -13.31 2.14 13.52
CA GLY A 22 -14.32 2.14 12.47
C GLY A 22 -13.74 2.49 11.10
N ILE A 23 -12.45 2.21 10.85
CA ILE A 23 -11.85 2.32 9.53
C ILE A 23 -11.89 0.92 8.90
N GLY A 24 -12.41 0.82 7.68
CA GLY A 24 -12.48 -0.46 6.97
C GLY A 24 -11.08 -0.95 6.58
N THR A 25 -10.85 -2.26 6.64
CA THR A 25 -9.62 -2.90 6.14
C THR A 25 -9.98 -3.88 5.03
N TYR A 26 -9.40 -3.72 3.85
CA TYR A 26 -9.72 -4.50 2.66
C TYR A 26 -8.46 -5.22 2.14
N PRO A 27 -8.41 -6.57 2.13
CA PRO A 27 -7.23 -7.29 1.68
C PRO A 27 -7.03 -7.14 0.16
N LEU A 28 -5.80 -6.82 -0.23
CA LEU A 28 -5.36 -6.67 -1.62
C LEU A 28 -4.20 -7.62 -1.92
N SER A 29 -4.16 -8.11 -3.15
CA SER A 29 -3.10 -8.96 -3.68
C SER A 29 -2.34 -8.24 -4.79
N ASN A 30 -1.04 -8.48 -4.86
CA ASN A 30 -0.19 -8.12 -6.00
C ASN A 30 -0.30 -9.11 -7.18
N GLY A 31 -1.15 -10.14 -7.06
CA GLY A 31 -1.37 -11.17 -8.07
C GLY A 31 -0.53 -12.44 -7.90
N PHE A 32 0.49 -12.44 -7.01
CA PHE A 32 1.38 -13.60 -6.79
C PHE A 32 1.04 -14.37 -5.53
N ASP A 33 0.73 -13.65 -4.44
CA ASP A 33 0.36 -14.27 -3.16
C ASP A 33 -1.12 -14.67 -3.07
N MET A 34 -1.93 -14.26 -4.05
CA MET A 34 -3.37 -14.49 -4.15
C MET A 34 -4.16 -14.12 -2.88
N HIS A 35 -3.66 -13.16 -2.10
CA HIS A 35 -4.28 -12.75 -0.85
C HIS A 35 -5.21 -11.54 -1.03
N GLY A 36 -6.51 -11.78 -1.21
CA GLY A 36 -7.52 -10.72 -1.38
C GLY A 36 -7.76 -10.29 -2.82
N LYS A 37 -8.31 -9.10 -3.04
CA LYS A 37 -8.62 -8.61 -4.39
C LYS A 37 -7.35 -8.20 -5.11
N ASN A 38 -7.21 -8.60 -6.36
CA ASN A 38 -6.06 -8.22 -7.17
C ASN A 38 -6.04 -6.70 -7.44
N LEU A 39 -4.91 -6.04 -7.16
CA LEU A 39 -4.66 -4.63 -7.45
C LEU A 39 -4.96 -4.25 -8.91
N PHE A 40 -4.66 -5.14 -9.87
CA PHE A 40 -4.95 -4.90 -11.29
C PHE A 40 -6.45 -4.72 -11.60
N LEU A 41 -7.31 -5.14 -10.68
CA LEU A 41 -8.77 -5.07 -10.81
C LEU A 41 -9.39 -4.02 -9.89
N LEU A 42 -8.57 -3.14 -9.29
CA LEU A 42 -9.02 -2.06 -8.43
C LEU A 42 -9.84 -1.05 -9.25
N ARG A 43 -11.02 -0.69 -8.72
CA ARG A 43 -11.91 0.30 -9.32
C ARG A 43 -12.35 1.30 -8.27
N LYS A 44 -12.81 2.47 -8.73
CA LYS A 44 -13.35 3.50 -7.86
C LYS A 44 -14.52 3.02 -6.99
N GLU A 45 -15.33 2.09 -7.48
CA GLU A 45 -16.47 1.51 -6.75
C GLU A 45 -16.05 0.68 -5.54
N ASP A 46 -14.77 0.27 -5.45
CA ASP A 46 -14.25 -0.45 -4.28
C ASP A 46 -14.18 0.44 -3.03
N GLY A 47 -14.28 1.77 -3.19
CA GLY A 47 -14.32 2.70 -2.05
C GLY A 47 -13.04 2.74 -1.21
N ILE A 48 -11.91 2.29 -1.78
CA ILE A 48 -10.61 2.30 -1.12
C ILE A 48 -10.05 3.72 -1.13
N SER A 49 -9.74 4.22 0.06
CA SER A 49 -9.27 5.60 0.30
C SER A 49 -7.74 5.69 0.33
N LEU A 50 -7.06 4.60 0.65
CA LEU A 50 -5.61 4.51 0.82
C LEU A 50 -5.18 3.06 0.63
N VAL A 51 -4.05 2.82 -0.04
CA VAL A 51 -3.41 1.50 -0.10
C VAL A 51 -2.17 1.49 0.78
N VAL A 52 -1.96 0.41 1.54
CA VAL A 52 -0.78 0.22 2.39
C VAL A 52 -0.16 -1.15 2.15
N GLY A 53 1.16 -1.26 2.27
CA GLY A 53 1.81 -2.55 2.24
C GLY A 53 3.33 -2.48 2.38
N PRO A 54 4.00 -3.60 2.65
CA PRO A 54 5.45 -3.65 2.61
C PRO A 54 6.01 -3.31 1.23
N LEU A 55 7.11 -2.56 1.16
CA LEU A 55 7.76 -2.20 -0.11
C LEU A 55 8.06 -3.42 -0.99
N HIS A 56 8.49 -4.54 -0.39
CA HIS A 56 8.82 -5.76 -1.14
C HIS A 56 7.62 -6.39 -1.87
N LYS A 57 6.38 -6.02 -1.55
CA LYS A 57 5.18 -6.51 -2.25
C LYS A 57 4.95 -5.84 -3.60
N VAL A 58 5.56 -4.68 -3.84
CA VAL A 58 5.49 -3.97 -5.12
C VAL A 58 6.80 -4.00 -5.91
N VAL A 59 7.88 -4.48 -5.30
CA VAL A 59 9.14 -4.76 -6.01
C VAL A 59 9.00 -6.10 -6.74
N PRO A 60 9.08 -6.14 -8.08
CA PRO A 60 8.94 -7.39 -8.81
C PRO A 60 10.14 -8.31 -8.55
N THR A 61 9.85 -9.61 -8.40
CA THR A 61 10.89 -10.65 -8.33
C THR A 61 11.54 -10.83 -9.69
N PRO A 62 12.88 -11.02 -9.78
CA PRO A 62 13.55 -11.30 -11.04
C PRO A 62 12.90 -12.45 -11.81
N GLY A 63 12.68 -12.26 -13.11
CA GLY A 63 12.01 -13.23 -13.99
C GLY A 63 10.50 -13.03 -14.14
N LEU A 64 9.88 -12.13 -13.38
CA LEU A 64 8.51 -11.70 -13.60
C LEU A 64 8.44 -10.61 -14.66
N THR A 65 7.42 -10.66 -15.51
CA THR A 65 7.16 -9.65 -16.55
C THR A 65 6.46 -8.40 -16.03
N ILE A 66 5.85 -8.48 -14.84
CA ILE A 66 5.14 -7.38 -14.20
C ILE A 66 6.14 -6.40 -13.61
N THR A 67 5.97 -5.11 -13.90
CA THR A 67 6.79 -4.04 -13.32
C THR A 67 6.15 -3.47 -12.05
N MET A 68 6.94 -2.75 -11.25
CA MET A 68 6.43 -1.97 -10.12
C MET A 68 5.39 -0.93 -10.57
N HIS A 69 5.60 -0.33 -11.75
CA HIS A 69 4.66 0.62 -12.31
C HIS A 69 3.31 -0.05 -12.59
N ASP A 70 3.29 -1.26 -13.16
CA ASP A 70 2.05 -1.99 -13.44
C ASP A 70 1.25 -2.29 -12.16
N LEU A 71 1.94 -2.61 -11.05
CA LEU A 71 1.29 -2.87 -9.76
C LEU A 71 0.68 -1.61 -9.12
N ILE A 72 1.35 -0.47 -9.25
CA ILE A 72 0.94 0.80 -8.62
C ILE A 72 -0.02 1.59 -9.52
N TYR A 73 0.01 1.37 -10.84
CA TYR A 73 -0.80 2.10 -11.82
C TYR A 73 -2.31 2.13 -11.50
N PRO A 74 -2.96 1.04 -11.05
CA PRO A 74 -4.36 1.10 -10.65
C PRO A 74 -4.63 2.12 -9.52
N CYS A 75 -3.71 2.27 -8.57
CA CYS A 75 -3.81 3.30 -7.52
C CYS A 75 -3.67 4.70 -8.11
N LEU A 76 -2.69 4.91 -9.00
CA LEU A 76 -2.47 6.18 -9.71
C LEU A 76 -3.70 6.59 -10.52
N ALA A 77 -4.22 5.67 -11.33
CA ALA A 77 -5.38 5.90 -12.20
C ALA A 77 -6.66 6.23 -11.42
N ASN A 78 -6.80 5.70 -10.21
CA ASN A 78 -7.93 5.99 -9.32
C ASN A 78 -7.64 7.12 -8.31
N ASN A 79 -6.47 7.76 -8.38
CA ASN A 79 -5.99 8.79 -7.45
C ASN A 79 -6.02 8.34 -5.97
N ILE A 80 -5.68 7.08 -5.72
CA ILE A 80 -5.63 6.47 -4.39
C ILE A 80 -4.20 6.51 -3.88
N PRO A 81 -3.88 7.28 -2.82
CA PRO A 81 -2.53 7.34 -2.29
C PRO A 81 -2.02 5.96 -1.83
N VAL A 82 -0.71 5.78 -1.87
CA VAL A 82 -0.05 4.52 -1.50
C VAL A 82 0.98 4.78 -0.40
N ILE A 83 0.93 4.02 0.69
CA ILE A 83 2.00 3.94 1.69
C ILE A 83 2.75 2.63 1.49
N LEU A 84 4.06 2.74 1.36
CA LEU A 84 4.97 1.59 1.33
C LEU A 84 5.83 1.58 2.60
N VAL A 85 5.79 0.45 3.30
CA VAL A 85 6.48 0.26 4.57
C VAL A 85 7.90 -0.23 4.31
N ALA A 86 8.88 0.48 4.85
CA ALA A 86 10.29 0.12 4.85
C ALA A 86 10.99 0.74 6.08
N PRO A 87 12.00 0.07 6.68
CA PRO A 87 12.75 0.61 7.81
C PRO A 87 13.35 1.98 7.50
N LYS A 88 13.35 2.89 8.49
CA LYS A 88 13.81 4.27 8.33
C LYS A 88 15.23 4.37 7.76
N GLU A 89 16.11 3.49 8.21
CA GLU A 89 17.51 3.36 7.78
C GLU A 89 17.63 3.08 6.27
N ASP A 90 16.65 2.39 5.69
CA ASP A 90 16.64 2.00 4.27
C ASP A 90 15.90 3.02 3.38
N HIS A 91 15.30 4.08 3.95
CA HIS A 91 14.49 5.05 3.18
C HIS A 91 15.27 5.68 2.03
N ALA A 92 16.58 5.87 2.17
CA ALA A 92 17.42 6.43 1.11
C ALA A 92 17.46 5.51 -0.12
N GLU A 93 17.62 4.20 0.07
CA GLU A 93 17.64 3.22 -1.01
C GLU A 93 16.23 2.94 -1.53
N ALA A 94 15.26 2.79 -0.64
CA ALA A 94 13.86 2.60 -0.98
C ALA A 94 13.34 3.75 -1.87
N LYS A 95 13.73 5.00 -1.58
CA LYS A 95 13.32 6.18 -2.36
C LYS A 95 13.77 6.08 -3.82
N LYS A 96 14.95 5.53 -4.10
CA LYS A 96 15.45 5.36 -5.48
C LYS A 96 14.52 4.47 -6.31
N LEU A 97 13.87 3.49 -5.69
CA LEU A 97 12.95 2.56 -6.35
C LEU A 97 11.61 3.24 -6.71
N VAL A 98 11.11 4.10 -5.81
CA VAL A 98 9.75 4.65 -5.89
C VAL A 98 9.68 6.11 -6.32
N GLN A 99 10.82 6.79 -6.50
CA GLN A 99 10.88 8.22 -6.85
C GLN A 99 10.05 8.59 -8.10
N GLN A 100 9.91 7.65 -9.05
CA GLN A 100 9.11 7.85 -10.27
C GLN A 100 7.63 8.10 -10.00
N PHE A 101 7.11 7.72 -8.82
CA PHE A 101 5.71 7.89 -8.44
C PHE A 101 5.44 9.19 -7.67
N GLY A 102 6.48 10.00 -7.40
CA GLY A 102 6.36 11.29 -6.73
C GLY A 102 5.60 11.21 -5.39
N ASP A 103 4.72 12.18 -5.16
CA ASP A 103 3.96 12.31 -3.90
C ASP A 103 2.82 11.28 -3.76
N HIS A 104 2.55 10.48 -4.79
CA HIS A 104 1.52 9.45 -4.74
C HIS A 104 1.94 8.26 -3.88
N VAL A 105 3.24 8.01 -3.74
CA VAL A 105 3.82 6.94 -2.94
C VAL A 105 4.62 7.53 -1.78
N ARG A 106 4.23 7.20 -0.55
CA ARG A 106 4.92 7.62 0.67
C ARG A 106 5.63 6.43 1.31
N LEU A 107 6.92 6.59 1.59
CA LEU A 107 7.67 5.64 2.42
C LEU A 107 7.47 5.94 3.90
N VAL A 108 7.16 4.91 4.68
CA VAL A 108 6.86 5.03 6.11
C VAL A 108 7.60 3.95 6.89
N ASP A 109 8.17 4.33 8.03
CA ASP A 109 8.76 3.36 8.96
C ASP A 109 7.64 2.52 9.61
N PRO A 110 7.83 1.20 9.84
CA PRO A 110 6.83 0.37 10.50
C PRO A 110 6.26 0.98 11.79
N ALA A 111 7.07 1.64 12.61
CA ALA A 111 6.64 2.24 13.88
C ALA A 111 5.67 3.42 13.69
N ASP A 112 5.76 4.12 12.55
CA ASP A 112 4.98 5.32 12.25
C ASP A 112 3.72 5.01 11.41
N LEU A 113 3.53 3.76 11.00
CA LEU A 113 2.51 3.37 10.02
C LEU A 113 1.10 3.75 10.46
N TYR A 114 0.71 3.39 11.68
CA TYR A 114 -0.64 3.64 12.17
C TYR A 114 -0.96 5.14 12.22
N GLU A 115 -0.08 5.95 12.81
CA GLU A 115 -0.30 7.38 12.95
C GLU A 115 -0.32 8.07 11.58
N THR A 116 0.50 7.60 10.63
CA THR A 116 0.50 8.12 9.26
C THR A 116 -0.81 7.81 8.53
N ILE A 117 -1.32 6.57 8.64
CA ILE A 117 -2.63 6.21 8.06
C ILE A 117 -3.72 7.08 8.65
N PHE A 118 -3.75 7.22 9.98
CA PHE A 118 -4.76 8.00 10.67
C PHE A 118 -4.75 9.47 10.22
N TRP A 119 -3.57 10.10 10.14
CA TRP A 119 -3.42 11.48 9.68
C TRP A 119 -3.84 11.67 8.21
N MET A 120 -3.61 10.68 7.34
CA MET A 120 -4.00 10.76 5.93
C MET A 120 -5.50 10.55 5.69
N LEU A 121 -6.21 9.95 6.65
CA LEU A 121 -7.65 9.66 6.55
C LEU A 121 -8.53 10.60 7.38
N ALA A 122 -7.92 11.43 8.23
CA ALA A 122 -8.58 12.46 9.02
C ALA A 122 -8.86 13.71 8.19
#